data_AF-A0A3B9R8K0-F1
#
_entry.id   AF-A0A3B9R8K0-F1
#
_cell.length_a   1.000
_cell.length_b   1.000
_cell.length_c   1.000
_cell.angle_alpha   90.00
_cell.angle_beta   90.00
_cell.angle_gamma   90.00
#
_symmetry.space_group_name_H-M   'P 1'
#
loop_
_entity.id
_entity.type
_entity.pdbx_description
1 polymer ?
#
loop_
_entity_poly.entity_id
_entity_poly.type
_entity_poly.pdbx_seq_one_letter_code
_entity_poly.pdbx_strand_id
1 'polypeptide(L)'
;YRFYAKDMIHPNETAIEYIWEKFRLVWIKDSMDNHMKKVDEIQRGLQHRPFNPDSEAHKNFLTSLRRKITHIQKEYPFMDFKISKA
;
A
#
# COMPACT_ATOMS: atom_id res chain seq x y z
N TYR A 1 -22.77 2.81 18.51
CA TYR A 1 -21.89 3.77 19.21
C TYR A 1 -20.40 3.43 19.07
N ARG A 2 -19.92 2.26 19.53
CA ARG A 2 -18.49 1.90 19.54
C ARG A 2 -17.75 1.98 18.18
N PHE A 3 -18.46 1.78 17.08
CA PHE A 3 -17.88 1.70 15.73
C PHE A 3 -18.12 2.94 14.88
N TYR A 4 -18.66 4.01 15.46
CA TYR A 4 -18.94 5.24 14.73
C TYR A 4 -17.97 6.36 15.13
N ALA A 5 -17.72 7.26 14.20
CA ALA A 5 -17.05 8.53 14.43
C ALA A 5 -17.96 9.45 15.27
N LYS A 6 -17.45 10.64 15.64
CA LYS A 6 -18.18 11.60 16.49
C LYS A 6 -19.53 12.03 15.91
N ASP A 7 -19.64 12.03 14.58
CA ASP A 7 -20.87 12.35 13.86
C ASP A 7 -21.94 11.26 13.91
N MET A 8 -21.61 10.08 14.48
CA MET A 8 -22.51 8.94 14.65
C MET A 8 -23.04 8.31 13.35
N ILE A 9 -22.48 8.69 12.20
CA ILE A 9 -22.91 8.22 10.87
C ILE A 9 -21.77 7.47 10.19
N HIS A 10 -20.55 7.98 10.27
CA HIS A 10 -19.40 7.36 9.61
C HIS A 10 -18.72 6.33 10.51
N PRO A 11 -18.12 5.28 9.93
CA PRO A 11 -17.33 4.34 10.71
C PRO A 11 -16.09 5.03 11.26
N ASN A 12 -15.71 4.69 12.49
CA ASN A 12 -14.39 5.07 13.03
C ASN A 12 -13.30 4.10 12.55
N GLU A 13 -12.04 4.43 12.82
CA GLU A 13 -10.88 3.65 12.37
C GLU A 13 -10.97 2.18 12.82
N THR A 14 -11.36 1.92 14.08
CA THR A 14 -11.55 0.55 14.59
C THR A 14 -12.58 -0.23 13.78
N ALA A 15 -13.68 0.42 13.37
CA ALA A 15 -14.69 -0.21 12.54
C ALA A 15 -14.17 -0.51 11.13
N ILE A 16 -13.43 0.42 10.53
CA ILE A 16 -12.83 0.25 9.20
C ILE A 16 -11.84 -0.92 9.22
N GLU A 17 -10.95 -0.97 10.22
CA GLU A 17 -9.99 -2.06 10.39
C GLU A 17 -10.68 -3.41 10.58
N TYR A 18 -11.73 -3.47 11.42
CA TYR A 18 -12.47 -4.69 11.65
C TYR A 18 -13.18 -5.20 10.39
N ILE A 19 -13.82 -4.31 9.63
CA ILE A 19 -14.45 -4.66 8.35
C ILE A 19 -13.39 -5.18 7.37
N TRP A 20 -12.24 -4.51 7.27
CA TRP A 20 -11.14 -4.93 6.41
C TRP A 20 -10.59 -6.30 6.80
N GLU A 21 -10.42 -6.56 8.10
CA GLU A 21 -9.99 -7.87 8.61
C GLU A 21 -10.98 -8.97 8.20
N LYS A 22 -12.28 -8.78 8.44
CA LYS A 22 -13.31 -9.75 8.06
C LYS A 22 -13.39 -9.95 6.55
N PHE A 23 -13.27 -8.89 5.78
CA PHE A 23 -13.24 -8.98 4.32
C PHE A 23 -12.05 -9.83 3.85
N ARG A 24 -10.84 -9.55 4.34
CA ARG A 24 -9.64 -10.32 3.97
C ARG A 24 -9.78 -11.80 4.33
N LEU A 25 -10.21 -12.10 5.55
CA LEU A 25 -10.34 -13.49 6.03
C LEU A 25 -11.33 -14.34 5.21
N VAL A 26 -12.36 -13.72 4.64
CA VAL A 26 -13.39 -14.44 3.87
C VAL A 26 -13.03 -14.52 2.38
N TRP A 27 -12.48 -13.45 1.82
CA TRP A 27 -12.36 -13.28 0.36
C TRP A 27 -10.94 -13.44 -0.17
N ILE A 28 -9.93 -13.42 0.69
CA ILE A 28 -8.53 -13.47 0.29
C ILE A 28 -7.89 -14.71 0.90
N LYS A 29 -7.17 -15.47 0.06
CA LYS A 29 -6.38 -16.61 0.55
C LYS A 29 -5.20 -16.12 1.37
N ASP A 30 -4.91 -16.79 2.48
CA ASP A 30 -3.76 -16.50 3.34
C ASP A 30 -2.42 -16.47 2.58
N SER A 31 -2.30 -17.27 1.51
CA SER A 31 -1.11 -17.28 0.66
C SER A 31 -0.83 -15.94 -0.05
N MET A 32 -1.81 -15.04 -0.11
CA MET A 32 -1.69 -13.70 -0.71
C MET A 32 -1.19 -12.64 0.26
N ASP A 33 -1.04 -12.93 1.55
CA ASP A 33 -0.64 -11.94 2.56
C ASP A 33 0.71 -11.29 2.23
N ASN A 34 1.68 -12.08 1.78
CA ASN A 34 2.99 -11.56 1.40
C ASN A 34 2.90 -10.66 0.16
N HIS A 35 2.07 -11.03 -0.81
CA HIS A 35 1.84 -10.23 -2.02
C HIS A 35 1.17 -8.91 -1.70
N MET A 36 0.13 -8.91 -0.86
CA MET A 36 -0.53 -7.70 -0.40
C MET A 36 0.44 -6.76 0.34
N LYS A 37 1.31 -7.29 1.20
CA LYS A 37 2.36 -6.50 1.89
C LYS A 37 3.34 -5.86 0.90
N LYS A 38 3.77 -6.59 -0.13
CA LYS A 38 4.63 -6.04 -1.20
C LYS A 38 3.94 -4.89 -1.95
N VAL A 39 2.65 -5.06 -2.29
CA VAL A 39 1.86 -3.99 -2.95
C VAL A 39 1.74 -2.77 -2.03
N ASP A 40 1.40 -2.95 -0.75
CA ASP A 40 1.30 -1.87 0.23
C ASP A 40 2.62 -1.09 0.36
N GLU A 41 3.74 -1.80 0.48
CA GLU A 41 5.07 -1.19 0.56
C GLU A 41 5.39 -0.32 -0.67
N ILE A 42 5.03 -0.80 -1.87
CA ILE A 42 5.19 -0.05 -3.12
C ILE A 42 4.31 1.20 -3.11
N GLN A 43 3.02 1.07 -2.76
CA GLN A 43 2.08 2.19 -2.75
C GLN A 43 2.51 3.28 -1.77
N ARG A 44 2.91 2.91 -0.55
CA ARG A 44 3.46 3.84 0.44
C ARG A 44 4.75 4.50 -0.07
N GLY A 45 5.59 3.73 -0.76
CA GLY A 45 6.80 4.25 -1.38
C GLY A 45 6.52 5.28 -2.48
N LEU A 46 5.49 5.09 -3.29
CA LEU A 46 5.07 6.02 -4.34
C LEU A 46 4.45 7.31 -3.79
N GLN A 47 3.82 7.23 -2.61
CA GLN A 47 3.27 8.40 -1.90
C GLN A 47 4.33 9.18 -1.12
N HIS A 48 5.55 8.63 -0.97
CA HIS A 48 6.61 9.28 -0.21
C HIS A 48 7.08 10.57 -0.88
N ARG A 49 6.99 11.68 -0.14
CA ARG A 49 7.54 12.97 -0.56
C ARG A 49 8.95 13.13 0.00
N PRO A 50 10.00 13.16 -0.84
CA PRO A 50 11.36 13.34 -0.36
C PRO A 50 11.58 14.73 0.22
N PHE A 51 12.38 14.81 1.28
CA PHE A 51 12.85 16.09 1.81
C PHE A 51 13.93 16.73 0.90
N ASN A 52 14.87 15.91 0.39
CA ASN A 52 15.86 16.32 -0.60
C ASN A 52 15.84 15.34 -1.79
N PRO A 53 15.18 15.71 -2.92
CA PRO A 53 15.09 14.87 -4.11
C PRO A 53 16.43 14.52 -4.76
N ASP A 54 17.45 15.39 -4.64
CA ASP A 54 18.74 15.19 -5.30
C ASP A 54 19.71 14.34 -4.48
N SER A 55 19.35 14.05 -3.22
CA SER A 55 20.17 13.25 -2.32
C SER A 55 20.40 11.83 -2.84
N GLU A 56 21.59 11.29 -2.53
CA GLU A 56 21.93 9.91 -2.86
C GLU A 56 20.96 8.91 -2.21
N ALA A 57 20.56 9.19 -0.96
CA ALA A 57 19.57 8.38 -0.25
C ALA A 57 18.24 8.29 -1.01
N HIS A 58 17.74 9.41 -1.56
CA HIS A 58 16.50 9.38 -2.35
C HIS A 58 16.68 8.61 -3.66
N LYS A 59 17.80 8.80 -4.37
CA LYS A 59 18.12 8.05 -5.60
C LYS A 59 18.20 6.54 -5.35
N ASN A 60 18.80 6.14 -4.23
CA ASN A 60 18.86 4.74 -3.80
C ASN A 60 17.48 4.19 -3.43
N PHE A 61 16.65 4.98 -2.74
CA PHE A 61 15.26 4.64 -2.44
C PHE A 61 14.45 4.40 -3.73
N LEU A 62 14.52 5.32 -4.71
CA LEU A 62 13.82 5.18 -5.99
C LEU A 62 14.26 3.93 -6.75
N THR A 63 15.56 3.61 -6.71
CA THR A 63 16.10 2.39 -7.34
C THR A 63 15.55 1.12 -6.67
N SER A 64 15.50 1.10 -5.34
CA SER A 64 14.90 0.00 -4.57
C SER A 64 13.40 -0.14 -4.84
N LEU A 65 12.67 0.97 -4.92
CA LEU A 65 11.24 1.01 -5.22
C LEU A 65 10.95 0.46 -6.62
N ARG A 66 11.71 0.88 -7.64
CA ARG A 66 11.61 0.34 -9.01
C ARG A 66 11.86 -1.17 -9.04
N ARG A 67 12.87 -1.66 -8.31
CA ARG A 67 13.14 -3.10 -8.22
C ARG A 67 11.97 -3.88 -7.62
N LYS A 68 11.31 -3.35 -6.59
CA LYS A 68 10.12 -3.95 -5.99
C LYS A 68 8.95 -4.01 -6.99
N ILE A 69 8.71 -2.91 -7.71
CA ILE A 69 7.70 -2.82 -8.77
C ILE A 69 7.96 -3.88 -9.85
N THR A 70 9.19 -3.93 -10.39
CA THR A 70 9.54 -4.92 -11.42
C THR A 70 9.38 -6.35 -10.91
N HIS A 71 9.73 -6.62 -9.65
CA HIS A 71 9.58 -7.95 -9.07
C HIS A 71 8.11 -8.38 -9.02
N ILE A 72 7.20 -7.52 -8.54
CA ILE A 72 5.79 -7.89 -8.45
C ILE A 72 5.12 -7.95 -9.83
N GLN A 73 5.54 -7.11 -10.78
CA GLN A 73 5.03 -7.16 -12.15
C GLN A 73 5.44 -8.43 -12.92
N LYS A 74 6.55 -9.08 -12.54
CA LYS A 74 6.90 -10.41 -13.09
C LYS A 74 5.87 -11.46 -12.69
N GLU A 75 5.36 -11.39 -11.47
CA GLU A 75 4.33 -12.32 -10.97
C GLU A 75 2.92 -11.90 -11.42
N TYR A 76 2.65 -10.59 -11.49
CA TYR A 76 1.36 -10.00 -11.84
C TYR A 76 1.51 -8.91 -12.92
N PRO A 77 1.65 -9.30 -14.21
CA PRO A 77 1.94 -8.35 -15.30
C PRO A 77 0.85 -7.30 -15.55
N PHE A 78 -0.38 -7.54 -15.07
CA PHE A 78 -1.50 -6.61 -15.19
C PHE A 78 -1.43 -5.44 -14.20
N MET A 79 -0.55 -5.49 -13.19
CA MET A 79 -0.45 -4.42 -12.20
C MET A 79 0.28 -3.21 -12.79
N ASP A 80 -0.42 -2.09 -12.86
CA ASP A 80 0.13 -0.79 -13.27
C ASP A 80 0.34 0.12 -12.05
N PHE A 81 1.60 0.48 -11.80
CA PHE A 81 1.98 1.42 -10.76
C PHE A 81 2.29 2.76 -11.41
N LYS A 82 1.34 3.70 -11.34
CA LYS A 82 1.53 5.05 -11.87
C LYS A 82 2.64 5.76 -11.09
N ILE A 83 3.82 5.84 -11.70
CA ILE A 83 4.91 6.68 -11.19
C ILE A 83 4.57 8.12 -11.59
N SER A 84 4.16 8.94 -10.63
CA SER A 84 4.07 10.38 -10.83
C SER A 84 5.45 10.88 -11.28
N LYS A 85 5.55 11.46 -12.47
CA LYS A 85 6.72 12.28 -12.82
C LYS A 85 6.69 13.47 -11.86
N ALA A 86 7.62 13.49 -10.91
CA ALA A 86 7.94 14.71 -10.17
C ALA A 86 8.48 15.77 -11.14
#